data_AF-A0A947A6L9-F1
#
_entry.id   AF-A0A947A6L9-F1
#
_cell.length_a   1.000
_cell.length_b   1.000
_cell.length_c   1.000
_cell.angle_alpha   90.00
_cell.angle_beta   90.00
_cell.angle_gamma   90.00
#
_symmetry.space_group_name_H-M   'P 1'
#
loop_
_entity.id
_entity.type
_entity.pdbx_description
1 polymer ?
#
loop_
_entity_poly.entity_id
_entity_poly.type
_entity_poly.pdbx_seq_one_letter_code
_entity_poly.pdbx_strand_id
1 'polypeptide(L)' 'MLPSDIGWNGRASARDLPAADYWFSITLKNGREFKGHFALKR' A
#
# COMPACT_ATOMS: atom_id res chain seq x y z
N MET A 1 10.52 19.18 4.87
CA MET A 1 9.20 18.54 5.02
C MET A 1 9.45 17.04 5.11
N LEU A 2 9.33 16.45 6.29
CA LEU A 2 9.38 14.99 6.44
C LEU A 2 7.99 14.46 6.09
N PRO A 3 7.86 13.30 5.40
CA PRO A 3 6.56 12.69 5.16
C PRO A 3 5.93 12.40 6.53
N SER A 4 4.81 13.06 6.82
CA SER A 4 4.12 12.98 8.12
C SER A 4 3.22 11.74 8.26
N ASP A 5 3.18 10.88 7.25
CA ASP A 5 2.31 9.72 7.22
C ASP A 5 3.09 8.44 7.48
N ILE A 6 2.58 7.62 8.40
CA ILE A 6 3.02 6.25 8.61
C ILE A 6 2.67 5.48 7.33
N GLY A 7 3.59 5.45 6.38
CA GLY A 7 3.49 4.59 5.21
C GLY A 7 3.41 3.11 5.61
N TRP A 8 3.00 2.26 4.67
CA TRP A 8 2.95 0.83 4.93
C TRP A 8 4.36 0.26 5.14
N ASN A 9 4.58 -0.43 6.26
CA ASN A 9 5.89 -0.94 6.67
C ASN A 9 6.17 -2.38 6.21
N GLY A 10 5.42 -2.90 5.23
CA GLY A 10 5.60 -4.27 4.72
C GLY A 10 4.96 -5.37 5.58
N ARG A 11 4.16 -5.01 6.60
CA ARG A 11 3.46 -5.98 7.46
C ARG A 11 1.96 -5.95 7.23
N ALA A 12 1.33 -7.11 7.11
CA ALA A 12 -0.12 -7.26 7.06
C ALA A 12 -0.57 -8.24 8.15
N SER A 13 -1.60 -7.88 8.91
CA SER A 13 -2.12 -8.71 10.02
C SER A 13 -1.02 -9.19 10.98
N ALA A 14 -0.11 -8.28 11.35
CA ALA A 14 1.09 -8.51 12.18
C ALA A 14 2.15 -9.47 11.59
N ARG A 15 2.01 -9.91 10.34
CA ARG A 15 2.96 -10.79 9.65
C ARG A 15 3.74 -10.02 8.59
N ASP A 16 5.01 -10.37 8.46
CA ASP A 16 5.88 -9.85 7.42
C ASP A 16 5.49 -10.44 6.07
N LEU A 17 5.31 -9.56 5.08
CA LEU A 17 5.01 -10.01 3.72
C LEU A 17 6.30 -10.27 2.91
N PRO A 18 6.25 -11.20 1.94
CA PRO A 18 7.39 -11.49 1.07
C PRO A 18 7.68 -10.32 0.12
N ALA A 19 8.92 -10.23 -0.36
CA ALA A 19 9.27 -9.30 -1.43
C ALA A 19 8.52 -9.69 -2.72
N ALA A 20 7.59 -8.83 -3.15
CA ALA A 20 6.69 -9.07 -4.27
C ALA A 20 6.04 -7.76 -4.74
N ASP A 21 5.35 -7.80 -5.87
CA ASP A 21 4.51 -6.71 -6.35
C ASP A 21 3.11 -6.79 -5.71
N TYR A 22 2.69 -5.70 -5.06
CA TYR A 22 1.41 -5.57 -4.38
C TYR A 22 0.52 -4.58 -5.11
N TRP A 23 -0.73 -4.97 -5.32
CA TRP A 23 -1.75 -4.16 -5.99
C TRP A 23 -2.74 -3.61 -4.97
N PHE A 24 -3.21 -2.38 -5.20
CA PHE A 24 -4.26 -1.77 -4.38
C PHE A 24 -5.35 -1.18 -5.26
N SER A 25 -6.56 -1.14 -4.70
CA SER A 25 -7.70 -0.42 -5.25
C SER A 25 -8.32 0.44 -4.15
N ILE A 26 -8.63 1.70 -4.49
CA ILE A 26 -9.26 2.65 -3.58
C ILE A 26 -10.55 3.11 -4.26
N THR A 27 -11.68 2.86 -3.60
CA THR A 27 -12.96 3.45 -3.98
C THR A 27 -13.16 4.75 -3.19
N LEU A 28 -13.19 5.87 -3.90
CA LEU A 28 -13.48 7.17 -3.32
C LEU A 28 -14.98 7.33 -3.06
N LYS A 29 -15.32 8.21 -2.11
CA LYS A 29 -16.73 8.51 -1.75
C LYS A 29 -17.60 8.99 -2.92
N ASN A 30 -16.99 9.51 -3.99
CA ASN A 30 -17.67 9.94 -5.21
C ASN A 30 -17.82 8.82 -6.25
N GLY A 31 -17.54 7.56 -5.89
CA GLY A 31 -17.65 6.40 -6.78
C GLY A 31 -16.46 6.20 -7.73
N ARG A 32 -15.45 7.08 -7.72
CA ARG A 32 -14.24 6.89 -8.53
C ARG A 32 -13.36 5.80 -7.92
N GLU A 33 -12.88 4.92 -8.77
CA GLU A 33 -11.93 3.87 -8.38
C GLU A 33 -10.53 4.23 -8.86
N PHE A 34 -9.54 4.13 -7.96
CA PHE A 34 -8.13 4.29 -8.27
C PHE A 34 -7.42 2.95 -8.04
N LYS A 35 -6.70 2.48 -9.05
CA LYS A 35 -5.90 1.26 -8.98
C LYS A 35 -4.43 1.59 -9.16
N GLY A 36 -3.58 0.88 -8.46
CA GLY A 36 -2.13 1.04 -8.55
C GLY A 36 -1.42 -0.20 -8.02
N HIS A 37 -0.10 -0.23 -8.20
CA HIS A 37 0.74 -1.27 -7.63
C HIS A 37 2.07 -0.68 -7.16
N PHE A 38 2.72 -1.40 -6.26
CA PHE A 38 4.06 -1.07 -5.77
C PHE A 38 4.82 -2.36 -5.43
N ALA A 39 6.14 -2.32 -5.58
CA ALA A 39 7.00 -3.45 -5.25
C ALA A 39 7.50 -3.34 -3.80
N LEU A 40 7.32 -4.40 -3.00
CA LEU A 40 8.03 -4.53 -1.72
C LEU A 40 9.42 -5.11 -2.01
N LYS A 41 10.46 -4.30 -1.80
CA LYS A 41 11.87 -4.73 -1.86
C LYS A 41 12.42 -4.95 -0.46
N ARG A 42 13.40 -5.86 -0.33
CA ARG A 42 14.12 -6.18 0.90
C ARG A 42 15.57 -5.73 0.77
#